data_AF-A0A0R1VFY2-F1
#
_entry.id   AF-A0A0R1VFY2-F1
#
_cell.length_a   1.000
_cell.length_b   1.000
_cell.length_c   1.000
_cell.angle_alpha   90.00
_cell.angle_beta   90.00
_cell.angle_gamma   90.00
#
_symmetry.space_group_name_H-M   'P 1'
#
loop_
_entity.id
_entity.type
_entity.pdbx_description
1 polymer ?
#
loop_
_entity_poly.entity_id
_entity_poly.type
_entity_poly.pdbx_seq_one_letter_code
_entity_poly.pdbx_strand_id
1 'polypeptide(L)'
;MAGIITTIIFAVFGGVGQTYHGGALSGMASPITLIMLIPVVIMLIVSHRTKNIYAGILTGLVLGTATGLLFHLFKFKDVFANHPSSNEVTGFLVTGIDDMLPTVALVIAVFGMVGVLTQAGMLDYIADRILKSKLGRTVRGTEIISMTGISLITAIFGGVTSAAILTAGPIINKIGHARHIHPYRRANLLDGTANGIASIIPFMSVFVFIGAALTKLSPMVVAAGCIYPMVLFLTFLFAVITGWGRRMENDTKVK
;
A
#
# COMPACT_ATOMS: atom_id res chain seq x y z
N MET A 1 10.84 -11.06 6.45
CA MET A 1 10.90 -10.87 7.92
C MET A 1 9.57 -10.41 8.48
N ALA A 2 9.08 -9.20 8.15
CA ALA A 2 7.79 -8.72 8.64
C ALA A 2 6.63 -9.71 8.41
N GLY A 3 6.51 -10.27 7.20
CA GLY A 3 5.49 -11.29 6.91
C GLY A 3 5.58 -12.52 7.82
N ILE A 4 6.77 -13.06 8.06
CA ILE A 4 6.96 -14.24 8.93
C ILE A 4 6.57 -13.90 10.37
N ILE A 5 7.00 -12.75 10.88
CA ILE A 5 6.67 -12.30 12.25
C ILE A 5 5.15 -12.15 12.38
N THR A 6 4.50 -11.52 11.40
CA THR A 6 3.05 -11.37 11.41
C THR A 6 2.33 -12.72 11.32
N THR A 7 2.80 -13.65 10.48
CA THR A 7 2.25 -15.02 10.41
C THR A 7 2.35 -15.73 11.76
N ILE A 8 3.48 -15.61 12.46
CA ILE A 8 3.66 -16.19 13.80
C ILE A 8 2.70 -15.53 14.81
N ILE A 9 2.58 -14.20 14.80
CA ILE A 9 1.66 -13.48 15.68
C ILE A 9 0.22 -13.93 15.42
N PHE A 10 -0.20 -14.06 14.16
CA PHE A 10 -1.53 -14.57 13.82
C PHE A 10 -1.71 -16.04 14.19
N ALA A 11 -0.69 -16.88 14.04
CA ALA A 11 -0.77 -18.29 14.44
C ALA A 11 -0.93 -18.46 15.96
N VAL A 12 -0.31 -17.58 16.76
CA VAL A 12 -0.34 -17.64 18.23
C VAL A 12 -1.57 -16.93 18.81
N PHE A 13 -1.88 -15.73 18.32
CA PHE A 13 -2.93 -14.86 18.89
C PHE A 13 -4.23 -14.83 18.10
N GLY A 14 -4.23 -15.27 16.84
CA GLY A 14 -5.42 -15.24 15.97
C GLY A 14 -6.58 -16.12 16.45
N GLY A 15 -6.30 -17.06 17.38
CA GLY A 15 -7.31 -17.91 18.02
C GLY A 15 -7.60 -17.60 19.49
N VAL A 16 -6.99 -16.57 20.08
CA VAL A 16 -7.05 -16.31 21.55
C VAL A 16 -8.15 -15.30 21.93
N GLY A 17 -8.94 -14.83 20.96
CA GLY A 17 -10.14 -14.03 21.21
C GLY A 17 -11.40 -14.90 21.37
N GLN A 18 -12.41 -14.35 22.06
CA GLN A 18 -13.79 -14.85 21.96
C GLN A 18 -14.11 -15.14 20.50
N THR A 19 -14.76 -16.27 20.20
CA THR A 19 -15.25 -16.59 18.87
C THR A 19 -16.09 -15.41 18.39
N TYR A 20 -15.54 -14.62 17.49
CA TYR A 20 -16.28 -13.55 16.86
C TYR A 20 -17.42 -14.24 16.10
N HIS A 21 -18.65 -14.13 16.62
CA HIS A 21 -19.87 -14.46 15.89
C HIS A 21 -20.15 -13.36 14.84
N GLY A 22 -19.10 -12.90 14.13
CA GLY A 22 -19.25 -12.15 12.90
C GLY A 22 -19.73 -13.11 11.84
N GLY A 23 -21.06 -13.25 11.72
CA GLY A 23 -21.80 -13.97 10.68
C GLY A 23 -21.17 -15.28 10.21
N ALA A 24 -21.62 -16.41 10.75
CA ALA A 24 -21.34 -17.79 10.28
C ALA A 24 -20.38 -17.92 9.08
N LEU A 25 -19.08 -17.79 9.31
CA LEU A 25 -18.03 -17.98 8.29
C LEU A 25 -18.11 -19.37 7.63
N SER A 26 -18.73 -20.33 8.34
CA SER A 26 -19.01 -21.68 7.86
C SER A 26 -19.94 -21.74 6.64
N GLY A 27 -20.75 -20.71 6.38
CA GLY A 27 -21.65 -20.62 5.21
C GLY A 27 -21.07 -19.87 4.01
N MET A 28 -19.96 -19.12 4.19
CA MET A 28 -19.32 -18.30 3.15
C MET A 28 -17.97 -18.84 2.68
N ALA A 29 -17.34 -19.72 3.44
CA ALA A 29 -16.09 -20.39 3.07
C ALA A 29 -16.35 -21.53 2.08
N SER A 30 -16.79 -21.20 0.86
CA SER A 30 -16.90 -22.18 -0.22
C SER A 30 -15.50 -22.49 -0.79
N PRO A 31 -15.13 -23.76 -1.02
CA PRO A 31 -13.89 -24.12 -1.71
C PRO A 31 -13.79 -23.50 -3.12
N ILE A 32 -14.94 -23.19 -3.73
CA ILE A 32 -15.07 -22.60 -5.06
C ILE A 32 -14.53 -21.17 -5.09
N THR A 33 -14.60 -20.43 -3.97
CA THR A 33 -14.04 -19.07 -3.88
C THR A 33 -12.52 -19.06 -4.07
N LEU A 34 -11.81 -20.16 -3.77
CA LEU A 34 -10.36 -20.25 -4.01
C LEU A 34 -10.01 -20.19 -5.50
N ILE A 35 -10.96 -20.50 -6.40
CA ILE A 35 -10.74 -20.41 -7.84
C ILE A 35 -10.50 -18.95 -8.27
N MET A 36 -10.98 -17.97 -7.51
CA MET A 36 -10.67 -16.54 -7.72
C MET A 36 -9.19 -16.21 -7.50
N LEU A 37 -8.39 -17.13 -6.91
CA LEU A 37 -6.94 -16.99 -6.84
C LEU A 37 -6.27 -17.16 -8.21
N ILE A 38 -6.88 -17.93 -9.13
CA ILE A 38 -6.33 -18.16 -10.48
C ILE A 38 -6.19 -16.83 -11.26
N PRO A 39 -7.24 -15.99 -11.39
CA PRO A 39 -7.11 -14.65 -11.98
C PRO A 39 -6.03 -13.79 -11.32
N VAL A 40 -5.90 -13.85 -9.99
CA VAL A 40 -4.89 -13.08 -9.26
C VAL A 40 -3.47 -13.54 -9.62
N VAL A 41 -3.24 -14.86 -9.68
CA VAL A 41 -1.94 -15.42 -10.07
C VAL A 41 -1.61 -15.03 -11.51
N ILE A 42 -2.57 -15.12 -12.44
CA ILE A 42 -2.36 -14.73 -13.84
C ILE A 42 -2.06 -13.24 -13.95
N MET A 43 -2.81 -12.39 -13.25
CA MET A 43 -2.55 -10.95 -13.16
C MET A 43 -1.10 -10.67 -12.72
N LEU A 44 -0.63 -11.35 -11.67
CA LEU A 44 0.74 -11.18 -11.18
C LEU A 44 1.78 -11.63 -12.22
N ILE A 45 1.54 -12.77 -12.89
CA ILE A 45 2.43 -13.25 -13.96
C ILE A 45 2.50 -12.26 -15.12
N VAL A 46 1.35 -11.78 -15.59
CA VAL A 46 1.25 -10.82 -16.70
C VAL A 46 1.91 -9.50 -16.31
N SER A 47 1.61 -8.95 -15.14
CA SER A 47 2.21 -7.71 -14.63
C SER A 47 3.73 -7.81 -14.57
N HIS A 48 4.26 -8.94 -14.08
CA HIS A 48 5.70 -9.13 -13.94
C HIS A 48 6.40 -9.35 -15.30
N ARG A 49 5.79 -10.11 -16.21
CA ARG A 49 6.37 -10.41 -17.54
C ARG A 49 6.31 -9.23 -18.49
N THR A 50 5.19 -8.54 -18.53
CA THR A 50 4.98 -7.39 -19.45
C THR A 50 5.57 -6.09 -18.92
N LYS A 51 5.92 -6.05 -17.63
CA LYS A 51 6.32 -4.82 -16.90
C LYS A 51 5.28 -3.69 -17.05
N ASN A 52 4.03 -4.06 -17.34
CA ASN A 52 2.93 -3.14 -17.56
C ASN A 52 1.81 -3.46 -16.57
N ILE A 53 1.67 -2.61 -15.56
CA ILE A 53 0.66 -2.78 -14.51
C ILE A 53 -0.76 -2.69 -15.07
N TYR A 54 -0.98 -1.88 -16.13
CA TYR A 54 -2.30 -1.77 -16.77
C TYR A 54 -2.71 -3.07 -17.45
N ALA A 55 -1.78 -3.76 -18.12
CA ALA A 55 -2.04 -5.06 -18.71
C ALA A 55 -2.40 -6.10 -17.63
N GLY A 56 -1.69 -6.08 -16.50
CA GLY A 56 -2.00 -6.92 -15.34
C GLY A 56 -3.40 -6.68 -14.79
N ILE A 57 -3.77 -5.42 -14.51
CA ILE A 57 -5.08 -5.07 -13.94
C ILE A 57 -6.21 -5.45 -14.89
N LEU A 58 -6.08 -5.15 -16.19
CA LEU A 58 -7.10 -5.48 -17.19
C LEU A 58 -7.28 -7.00 -17.34
N THR A 59 -6.18 -7.75 -17.42
CA THR A 59 -6.25 -9.22 -17.49
C THR A 59 -6.86 -9.82 -16.22
N GLY A 60 -6.50 -9.31 -15.04
CA GLY A 60 -7.09 -9.71 -13.77
C GLY A 60 -8.59 -9.43 -13.70
N LEU A 61 -9.04 -8.26 -14.16
CA LEU A 61 -10.46 -7.88 -14.18
C LEU A 61 -11.27 -8.76 -15.13
N VAL A 62 -10.79 -8.95 -16.36
CA VAL A 62 -11.46 -9.76 -17.39
C VAL A 62 -11.53 -11.22 -16.96
N LEU A 63 -10.40 -11.79 -16.53
CA LEU A 63 -10.34 -13.19 -16.09
C LEU A 63 -11.13 -13.39 -14.79
N GLY A 64 -11.05 -12.47 -13.84
CA GLY A 64 -11.80 -12.54 -12.59
C GLY A 64 -13.30 -12.51 -12.80
N THR A 65 -13.77 -11.63 -13.71
CA THR A 65 -15.18 -11.57 -14.10
C THR A 65 -15.60 -12.86 -14.80
N ALA A 66 -14.79 -13.35 -15.74
CA ALA A 66 -15.08 -14.59 -16.46
C ALA A 66 -15.13 -15.81 -15.54
N THR A 67 -14.14 -16.01 -14.66
CA THR A 67 -14.12 -17.12 -13.71
C THR A 67 -15.26 -17.01 -12.71
N GLY A 68 -15.56 -15.81 -12.21
CA GLY A 68 -16.65 -15.61 -11.27
C GLY A 68 -18.03 -15.94 -11.84
N LEU A 69 -18.26 -15.60 -13.12
CA LEU A 69 -19.47 -15.97 -13.85
C LEU A 69 -19.54 -17.47 -14.14
N LEU A 70 -18.43 -18.07 -14.60
CA LEU A 70 -18.36 -19.50 -14.92
C LEU A 70 -18.63 -20.39 -13.70
N PHE A 71 -18.08 -20.03 -12.55
CA PHE A 71 -18.24 -20.78 -11.30
C PHE A 71 -19.47 -20.35 -10.48
N HIS A 72 -20.35 -19.54 -11.06
CA HIS A 72 -21.60 -19.07 -10.44
C HIS A 72 -21.39 -18.38 -9.07
N LEU A 73 -20.23 -17.75 -8.88
CA LEU A 73 -19.89 -16.99 -7.68
C LEU A 73 -20.70 -15.68 -7.61
N PHE A 74 -21.06 -15.12 -8.75
CA PHE A 74 -21.93 -13.95 -8.90
C PHE A 74 -22.71 -14.04 -10.21
N LYS A 75 -23.92 -13.45 -10.27
CA LYS A 75 -24.79 -13.46 -11.45
C LYS A 75 -24.39 -12.31 -12.39
N PHE A 76 -24.79 -12.41 -13.67
CA PHE A 76 -24.55 -11.32 -14.63
C PHE A 76 -25.15 -9.98 -14.19
N LYS A 77 -26.27 -10.02 -13.47
CA LYS A 77 -26.88 -8.83 -12.85
C LYS A 77 -25.98 -8.15 -11.82
N ASP A 78 -25.09 -8.89 -11.17
CA ASP A 78 -24.16 -8.34 -10.19
C ASP A 78 -22.96 -7.67 -10.88
N VAL A 79 -22.65 -8.06 -12.12
CA VAL A 79 -21.62 -7.42 -12.97
C VAL A 79 -22.15 -6.13 -13.58
N PHE A 80 -23.34 -6.22 -14.20
CA PHE A 80 -24.01 -5.11 -14.87
C PHE A 80 -25.53 -5.37 -14.88
N ALA A 81 -26.30 -4.54 -14.19
CA ALA A 81 -27.75 -4.56 -14.17
C ALA A 81 -28.31 -3.15 -14.30
N ASN A 82 -29.41 -3.01 -15.03
CA ASN A 82 -30.23 -1.81 -14.97
C ASN A 82 -31.35 -2.04 -13.94
N HIS A 83 -31.51 -1.16 -12.95
CA HIS A 83 -32.65 -1.20 -12.05
C HIS A 83 -33.91 -0.78 -12.81
N PRO A 84 -34.92 -1.66 -12.97
CA PRO A 84 -36.08 -1.39 -13.84
C PRO A 84 -36.94 -0.20 -13.42
N SER A 85 -36.78 0.31 -12.19
CA SER A 85 -37.61 1.34 -11.58
C SER A 85 -36.92 2.70 -11.38
N SER A 86 -35.58 2.77 -11.34
CA SER A 86 -34.83 4.03 -11.15
C SER A 86 -34.01 4.45 -12.38
N ASN A 87 -33.92 3.61 -13.43
CA ASN A 87 -33.08 3.86 -14.60
C ASN A 87 -31.58 4.04 -14.25
N GLU A 88 -31.16 3.48 -13.11
CA GLU A 88 -29.80 3.50 -12.62
C GLU A 88 -29.05 2.25 -13.06
N VAL A 89 -27.85 2.45 -13.60
CA VAL A 89 -26.94 1.36 -13.93
C VAL A 89 -26.27 0.91 -12.63
N THR A 90 -26.41 -0.37 -12.31
CA THR A 90 -25.96 -1.02 -11.08
C THR A 90 -25.06 -2.21 -11.41
N GLY A 91 -24.26 -2.66 -10.43
CA GLY A 91 -23.31 -3.75 -10.60
C GLY A 91 -21.89 -3.32 -10.20
N PHE A 92 -21.04 -4.29 -9.82
CA PHE A 92 -19.75 -4.00 -9.20
C PHE A 92 -18.78 -3.22 -10.11
N LEU A 93 -18.96 -3.29 -11.43
CA LEU A 93 -18.15 -2.51 -12.37
C LEU A 93 -18.50 -1.02 -12.31
N VAL A 94 -19.77 -0.68 -12.17
CA VAL A 94 -20.23 0.71 -12.10
C VAL A 94 -19.97 1.27 -10.72
N THR A 95 -20.39 0.55 -9.67
CA THR A 95 -20.13 0.98 -8.29
C THR A 95 -18.63 1.06 -8.02
N GLY A 96 -17.83 0.15 -8.57
CA GLY A 96 -16.38 0.18 -8.44
C GLY A 96 -15.74 1.41 -9.11
N ILE A 97 -16.29 1.92 -10.22
CA ILE A 97 -15.85 3.18 -10.82
C ILE A 97 -16.24 4.36 -9.93
N ASP A 98 -17.51 4.41 -9.51
CA ASP A 98 -18.05 5.50 -8.68
C ASP A 98 -17.30 5.61 -7.34
N ASP A 99 -17.01 4.48 -6.70
CA ASP A 99 -16.24 4.39 -5.46
C ASP A 99 -14.77 4.84 -5.63
N MET A 100 -14.22 4.75 -6.84
CA MET A 100 -12.85 5.15 -7.15
C MET A 100 -12.73 6.62 -7.59
N LEU A 101 -13.81 7.27 -8.03
CA LEU A 101 -13.79 8.66 -8.49
C LEU A 101 -13.20 9.64 -7.45
N PRO A 102 -13.56 9.59 -6.15
CA PRO A 102 -12.95 10.46 -5.14
C PRO A 102 -11.43 10.26 -5.02
N THR A 103 -10.98 9.00 -5.10
CA THR A 103 -9.56 8.65 -5.01
C THR A 103 -8.79 9.17 -6.23
N VAL A 104 -9.35 9.04 -7.43
CA VAL A 104 -8.75 9.56 -8.67
C VAL A 104 -8.63 11.09 -8.61
N ALA A 105 -9.68 11.79 -8.17
CA ALA A 105 -9.67 13.24 -8.02
C ALA A 105 -8.59 13.71 -7.04
N LEU A 106 -8.48 13.05 -5.88
CA LEU A 106 -7.43 13.32 -4.89
C LEU A 106 -6.03 13.13 -5.49
N VAL A 107 -5.80 12.02 -6.17
CA VAL A 107 -4.50 11.69 -6.77
C VAL A 107 -4.09 12.71 -7.84
N ILE A 108 -5.02 13.14 -8.70
CA ILE A 108 -4.76 14.20 -9.70
C ILE A 108 -4.39 15.52 -9.01
N ALA A 109 -5.13 15.92 -7.97
CA ALA A 109 -4.85 17.14 -7.22
C ALA A 109 -3.49 17.10 -6.53
N VAL A 110 -3.15 15.97 -5.89
CA VAL A 110 -1.84 15.78 -5.24
C VAL A 110 -0.71 15.81 -6.28
N PHE A 111 -0.85 15.14 -7.41
CA PHE A 111 0.16 15.21 -8.46
C PHE A 111 0.33 16.61 -9.04
N GLY A 112 -0.76 17.37 -9.18
CA GLY A 112 -0.69 18.77 -9.56
C GLY A 112 0.14 19.59 -8.57
N MET A 113 -0.13 19.46 -7.27
CA MET A 113 0.63 20.16 -6.23
C MET A 113 2.10 19.73 -6.19
N VAL A 114 2.38 18.43 -6.25
CA VAL A 114 3.74 17.89 -6.24
C VAL A 114 4.51 18.33 -7.48
N GLY A 115 3.87 18.39 -8.64
CA GLY A 115 4.44 18.95 -9.86
C GLY A 115 4.87 20.41 -9.69
N VAL A 116 4.01 21.24 -9.10
CA VAL A 116 4.33 22.65 -8.80
C VAL A 116 5.47 22.76 -7.77
N LEU A 117 5.44 21.99 -6.69
CA LEU A 117 6.50 21.98 -5.67
C LEU A 117 7.86 21.52 -6.24
N THR A 118 7.83 20.60 -7.20
CA THR A 118 9.03 20.12 -7.90
C THR A 118 9.60 21.22 -8.80
N GLN A 119 8.76 21.87 -9.62
CA GLN A 119 9.20 22.97 -10.48
C GLN A 119 9.67 24.20 -9.70
N ALA A 120 9.08 24.47 -8.53
CA ALA A 120 9.52 25.53 -7.63
C ALA A 120 10.86 25.24 -6.92
N GLY A 121 11.44 24.04 -7.10
CA GLY A 121 12.67 23.63 -6.42
C GLY A 121 12.52 23.39 -4.92
N MET A 122 11.29 23.32 -4.40
CA MET A 122 11.04 23.14 -2.96
C MET A 122 11.55 21.78 -2.45
N LEU A 123 11.36 20.71 -3.24
CA LEU A 123 11.84 19.38 -2.86
C LEU A 123 13.37 19.34 -2.75
N ASP A 124 14.06 20.04 -3.66
CA ASP A 124 15.51 20.18 -3.64
C ASP A 124 16.00 20.99 -2.44
N TYR A 125 15.33 22.10 -2.15
CA TYR A 125 15.61 22.95 -1.00
C TYR A 125 15.45 22.18 0.32
N ILE A 126 14.37 21.40 0.46
CA ILE A 126 14.13 20.55 1.64
C ILE A 126 15.25 19.52 1.79
N ALA A 127 15.65 18.85 0.72
CA ALA A 127 16.74 17.89 0.73
C ALA A 127 18.08 18.53 1.16
N ASP A 128 18.40 19.73 0.63
CA ASP A 128 19.63 20.45 0.99
C ASP A 128 19.61 20.94 2.45
N ARG A 129 18.44 21.35 2.95
CA ARG A 129 18.22 21.66 4.37
C ARG A 129 18.45 20.44 5.27
N ILE A 130 17.96 19.28 4.86
CA ILE A 130 18.17 18.00 5.57
C ILE A 130 19.66 17.67 5.60
N LEU A 131 20.37 17.80 4.48
CA LEU A 131 21.81 17.51 4.40
C LEU A 131 22.66 18.42 5.28
N LYS A 132 22.25 19.69 5.46
CA LYS A 132 22.90 20.65 6.36
C LYS A 132 22.60 20.40 7.85
N SER A 133 21.60 19.59 8.18
CA SER A 133 21.22 19.29 9.58
C SER A 133 22.23 18.34 10.27
N LYS A 134 22.26 18.34 11.61
CA LYS A 134 23.12 17.43 12.41
C LYS A 134 22.83 15.95 12.14
N LEU A 135 21.57 15.60 11.90
CA LEU A 135 21.12 14.24 11.61
C LEU A 135 21.48 13.81 10.19
N GLY A 136 21.38 14.71 9.21
CA GLY A 136 21.77 14.45 7.83
C GLY A 136 23.27 14.27 7.61
N ARG A 137 24.11 14.41 8.64
CA ARG A 137 25.56 14.14 8.60
C ARG A 137 25.91 12.65 8.69
N THR A 138 25.00 11.82 9.19
CA THR A 138 25.24 10.39 9.40
C THR A 138 24.30 9.55 8.54
N VAL A 139 24.76 8.37 8.11
CA VAL A 139 23.94 7.42 7.35
C VAL A 139 22.68 7.01 8.14
N ARG A 140 22.84 6.76 9.45
CA ARG A 140 21.72 6.47 10.38
C ARG A 140 20.72 7.60 10.44
N GLY A 141 21.18 8.84 10.63
CA GLY A 141 20.29 9.99 10.73
C GLY A 141 19.55 10.31 9.43
N THR A 142 20.19 10.12 8.26
CA THR A 142 19.53 10.24 6.95
C THR A 142 18.43 9.19 6.77
N GLU A 143 18.66 7.95 7.18
CA GLU A 143 17.63 6.90 7.13
C GLU A 143 16.46 7.20 8.09
N ILE A 144 16.73 7.68 9.30
CA ILE A 144 15.68 8.08 10.26
C ILE A 144 14.85 9.25 9.71
N ILE A 145 15.50 10.29 9.18
CA ILE A 145 14.79 11.42 8.56
C ILE A 145 13.96 10.95 7.36
N SER A 146 14.50 10.04 6.55
CA SER A 146 13.76 9.46 5.43
C SER A 146 12.51 8.76 5.94
N MET A 147 12.63 7.88 6.93
CA MET A 147 11.48 7.16 7.50
C MET A 147 10.42 8.12 8.04
N THR A 148 10.82 9.07 8.90
CA THR A 148 9.88 10.03 9.49
C THR A 148 9.25 10.92 8.42
N GLY A 149 10.03 11.35 7.42
CA GLY A 149 9.54 12.16 6.30
C GLY A 149 8.53 11.42 5.44
N ILE A 150 8.80 10.15 5.09
CA ILE A 150 7.85 9.30 4.34
C ILE A 150 6.57 9.12 5.14
N SER A 151 6.67 8.75 6.41
CA SER A 151 5.49 8.55 7.26
C SER A 151 4.66 9.83 7.39
N LEU A 152 5.31 10.99 7.53
CA LEU A 152 4.62 12.28 7.61
C LEU A 152 3.92 12.63 6.28
N ILE A 153 4.61 12.51 5.15
CA ILE A 153 4.04 12.77 3.83
C ILE A 153 2.87 11.82 3.55
N THR A 154 3.04 10.53 3.88
CA THR A 154 1.99 9.52 3.73
C THR A 154 0.79 9.81 4.62
N ALA A 155 1.02 10.27 5.85
CA ALA A 155 -0.04 10.70 6.74
C ALA A 155 -0.79 11.90 6.15
N ILE A 156 -0.07 12.95 5.72
CA ILE A 156 -0.68 14.16 5.11
C ILE A 156 -1.56 13.82 3.91
N PHE A 157 -1.15 12.85 3.08
CA PHE A 157 -1.92 12.40 1.92
C PHE A 157 -2.99 11.34 2.23
N GLY A 158 -3.40 11.16 3.49
CA GLY A 158 -4.50 10.25 3.80
C GLY A 158 -4.15 8.77 3.60
N GLY A 159 -2.88 8.39 3.76
CA GLY A 159 -2.45 7.01 3.54
C GLY A 159 -2.35 6.61 2.06
N VAL A 160 -2.43 7.57 1.11
CA VAL A 160 -2.23 7.30 -0.32
C VAL A 160 -0.73 7.09 -0.60
N THR A 161 -0.31 5.84 -0.48
CA THR A 161 1.10 5.41 -0.61
C THR A 161 1.73 5.89 -1.92
N SER A 162 1.04 5.75 -3.06
CA SER A 162 1.59 6.09 -4.38
C SER A 162 1.99 7.56 -4.50
N ALA A 163 1.12 8.47 -4.04
CA ALA A 163 1.39 9.90 -4.09
C ALA A 163 2.52 10.29 -3.13
N ALA A 164 2.57 9.67 -1.95
CA ALA A 164 3.63 9.88 -0.98
C ALA A 164 4.99 9.42 -1.50
N ILE A 165 5.05 8.23 -2.12
CA ILE A 165 6.28 7.68 -2.73
C ILE A 165 6.80 8.60 -3.83
N LEU A 166 5.93 9.11 -4.70
CA LEU A 166 6.33 10.01 -5.79
C LEU A 166 6.82 11.36 -5.28
N THR A 167 6.24 11.87 -4.18
CA THR A 167 6.68 13.14 -3.56
C THR A 167 7.99 12.98 -2.79
N ALA A 168 8.11 11.92 -1.99
CA ALA A 168 9.27 11.69 -1.13
C ALA A 168 10.47 11.11 -1.91
N GLY A 169 10.21 10.44 -3.05
CA GLY A 169 11.21 9.77 -3.87
C GLY A 169 12.40 10.65 -4.25
N PRO A 170 12.20 11.84 -4.85
CA PRO A 170 13.29 12.76 -5.17
C PRO A 170 14.10 13.20 -3.94
N ILE A 171 13.42 13.54 -2.83
CA ILE A 171 14.06 13.95 -1.57
C ILE A 171 14.97 12.84 -1.06
N ILE A 172 14.44 11.62 -0.95
CA ILE A 172 15.16 10.46 -0.40
C ILE A 172 16.31 10.05 -1.31
N ASN A 173 16.11 10.11 -2.62
CA ASN A 173 17.16 9.78 -3.56
C ASN A 173 18.33 10.76 -3.43
N LYS A 174 18.04 12.08 -3.33
CA LYS A 174 19.06 13.12 -3.16
C LYS A 174 19.81 12.98 -1.83
N ILE A 175 19.10 12.85 -0.71
CA ILE A 175 19.75 12.73 0.61
C ILE A 175 20.48 11.39 0.78
N GLY A 176 19.97 10.31 0.18
CA GLY A 176 20.59 8.99 0.21
C GLY A 176 21.84 8.92 -0.68
N HIS A 177 21.83 9.60 -1.83
CA HIS A 177 22.97 9.70 -2.75
C HIS A 177 24.13 10.46 -2.11
N ALA A 178 23.86 11.58 -1.44
CA ALA A 178 24.86 12.32 -0.69
C ALA A 178 25.55 11.51 0.44
N ARG A 179 24.99 10.35 0.81
CA ARG A 179 25.52 9.45 1.84
C ARG A 179 25.84 8.04 1.33
N HIS A 180 25.90 7.84 0.01
CA HIS A 180 26.24 6.56 -0.64
C HIS A 180 25.39 5.35 -0.18
N ILE A 181 24.14 5.58 0.22
CA ILE A 181 23.22 4.50 0.64
C ILE A 181 22.80 3.73 -0.60
N HIS A 182 22.91 2.41 -0.69
CA HIS A 182 22.54 1.71 -1.94
C HIS A 182 21.09 1.99 -2.40
N PRO A 183 20.82 2.22 -3.71
CA PRO A 183 19.49 2.53 -4.24
C PRO A 183 18.39 1.54 -3.82
N TYR A 184 18.68 0.24 -3.81
CA TYR A 184 17.79 -0.80 -3.28
C TYR A 184 17.34 -0.55 -1.83
N ARG A 185 18.24 -0.07 -0.95
CA ARG A 185 17.89 0.24 0.43
C ARG A 185 17.02 1.50 0.51
N ARG A 186 17.30 2.51 -0.32
CA ARG A 186 16.47 3.72 -0.43
C ARG A 186 15.05 3.38 -0.90
N ALA A 187 14.92 2.54 -1.93
CA ALA A 187 13.65 2.09 -2.48
C ALA A 187 12.85 1.26 -1.46
N ASN A 188 13.50 0.30 -0.79
CA ASN A 188 12.83 -0.50 0.24
C ASN A 188 12.40 0.34 1.45
N LEU A 189 13.21 1.32 1.86
CA LEU A 189 12.85 2.21 2.95
C LEU A 189 11.67 3.11 2.56
N LEU A 190 11.67 3.61 1.32
CA LEU A 190 10.60 4.40 0.73
C LEU A 190 9.28 3.63 0.72
N ASP A 191 9.26 2.48 0.06
CA ASP A 191 8.06 1.67 -0.10
C ASP A 191 7.59 1.06 1.24
N GLY A 192 8.53 0.49 1.99
CA GLY A 192 8.24 -0.17 3.26
C GLY A 192 7.75 0.77 4.36
N THR A 193 8.24 2.01 4.39
CA THR A 193 7.77 2.99 5.38
C THR A 193 6.45 3.64 4.97
N ALA A 194 6.21 3.82 3.67
CA ALA A 194 4.93 4.32 3.16
C ALA A 194 3.80 3.31 3.44
N ASN A 195 4.07 2.01 3.34
CA ASN A 195 3.12 0.94 3.71
C ASN A 195 3.17 0.56 5.21
N GLY A 196 3.83 1.38 6.05
CA GLY A 196 3.94 1.18 7.49
C GLY A 196 2.78 1.80 8.27
N ILE A 197 3.08 2.39 9.44
CA ILE A 197 2.08 2.98 10.35
C ILE A 197 1.22 4.07 9.68
N ALA A 198 1.77 4.84 8.75
CA ALA A 198 1.00 5.89 8.08
C ALA A 198 -0.17 5.35 7.23
N SER A 199 -0.09 4.09 6.80
CA SER A 199 -1.15 3.41 6.05
C SER A 199 -2.31 2.91 6.93
N ILE A 200 -2.22 3.02 8.26
CA ILE A 200 -3.24 2.51 9.20
C ILE A 200 -3.75 3.58 10.18
N ILE A 201 -3.59 4.86 9.84
CA ILE A 201 -4.12 5.95 10.66
C ILE A 201 -5.67 5.89 10.63
N PRO A 202 -6.35 5.72 11.79
CA PRO A 202 -7.77 5.35 11.85
C PRO A 202 -8.74 6.29 11.12
N PHE A 203 -8.39 7.57 11.02
CA PHE A 203 -9.27 8.61 10.44
C PHE A 203 -8.80 9.12 9.09
N MET A 204 -7.70 8.58 8.57
CA MET A 204 -7.08 9.06 7.34
C MET A 204 -6.92 7.95 6.31
N SER A 205 -6.72 6.70 6.75
CA SER A 205 -6.42 5.60 5.86
C SER A 205 -7.67 5.02 5.19
N VAL A 206 -7.66 5.04 3.86
CA VAL A 206 -8.62 4.33 3.02
C VAL A 206 -8.65 2.83 3.33
N PHE A 207 -7.50 2.22 3.61
CA PHE A 207 -7.41 0.79 3.95
C PHE A 207 -8.19 0.45 5.23
N VAL A 208 -8.11 1.33 6.23
CA VAL A 208 -8.85 1.16 7.49
C VAL A 208 -10.34 1.33 7.25
N PHE A 209 -10.77 2.29 6.42
CA PHE A 209 -12.18 2.47 6.09
C PHE A 209 -12.77 1.29 5.33
N ILE A 210 -12.05 0.72 4.37
CA ILE A 210 -12.46 -0.51 3.69
C ILE A 210 -12.60 -1.65 4.70
N GLY A 211 -11.60 -1.84 5.58
CA GLY A 211 -11.66 -2.86 6.62
C GLY A 211 -12.84 -2.65 7.60
N ALA A 212 -13.11 -1.41 8.00
CA ALA A 212 -14.23 -1.05 8.85
C ALA A 212 -15.59 -1.34 8.18
N ALA A 213 -15.74 -1.01 6.89
CA ALA A 213 -16.95 -1.27 6.12
C ALA A 213 -17.23 -2.79 5.99
N LEU A 214 -16.19 -3.59 5.73
CA LEU A 214 -16.32 -5.05 5.58
C LEU A 214 -16.58 -5.78 6.90
N THR A 215 -16.00 -5.31 7.99
CA THR A 215 -16.10 -5.95 9.31
C THR A 215 -17.21 -5.39 10.18
N LYS A 216 -17.79 -4.24 9.81
CA LYS A 216 -18.71 -3.43 10.63
C LYS A 216 -18.11 -3.00 11.98
N LEU A 217 -16.79 -2.97 12.08
CA LEU A 217 -16.05 -2.52 13.25
C LEU A 217 -15.71 -1.04 13.14
N SER A 218 -15.45 -0.40 14.27
CA SER A 218 -14.97 0.97 14.26
C SER A 218 -13.58 1.04 13.60
N PRO A 219 -13.26 2.11 12.85
CA PRO A 219 -11.95 2.30 12.24
C PRO A 219 -10.79 2.16 13.24
N MET A 220 -11.00 2.52 14.50
CA MET A 220 -10.02 2.38 15.57
C MET A 220 -9.67 0.91 15.85
N VAL A 221 -10.67 0.03 15.90
CA VAL A 221 -10.47 -1.41 16.13
C VAL A 221 -9.80 -2.05 14.92
N VAL A 222 -10.21 -1.66 13.71
CA VAL A 222 -9.59 -2.16 12.47
C VAL A 222 -8.13 -1.73 12.38
N ALA A 223 -7.83 -0.46 12.63
CA ALA A 223 -6.46 0.05 12.64
C ALA A 223 -5.58 -0.67 13.69
N ALA A 224 -6.11 -0.90 14.90
CA ALA A 224 -5.40 -1.64 15.93
C ALA A 224 -5.18 -3.12 15.55
N GLY A 225 -6.10 -3.72 14.79
CA GLY A 225 -6.00 -5.07 14.27
C GLY A 225 -5.03 -5.23 13.08
N CYS A 226 -4.60 -4.14 12.45
CA CYS A 226 -3.62 -4.17 11.35
C CYS A 226 -2.19 -4.40 11.85
N ILE A 227 -1.90 -5.64 12.25
CA ILE A 227 -0.59 -6.04 12.80
C ILE A 227 0.53 -5.95 11.75
N TYR A 228 0.24 -6.29 10.48
CA TYR A 228 1.28 -6.33 9.44
C TYR A 228 1.94 -4.97 9.19
N PRO A 229 1.22 -3.86 8.94
CA PRO A 229 1.84 -2.53 8.75
C PRO A 229 2.61 -2.04 9.99
N MET A 230 2.16 -2.37 11.20
CA MET A 230 2.89 -2.07 12.44
C MET A 230 4.22 -2.81 12.51
N VAL A 231 4.19 -4.14 12.29
CA VAL A 231 5.39 -4.99 12.29
C VAL A 231 6.34 -4.60 11.17
N LEU A 232 5.81 -4.22 9.99
CA LEU A 232 6.60 -3.73 8.87
C LEU A 232 7.37 -2.47 9.27
N PHE A 233 6.69 -1.48 9.85
CA PHE A 233 7.32 -0.25 10.33
C PHE A 233 8.38 -0.53 11.40
N LEU A 234 8.08 -1.40 12.38
CA LEU A 234 9.04 -1.80 13.42
C LEU A 234 10.27 -2.52 12.83
N THR A 235 10.06 -3.36 11.81
CA THR A 235 11.16 -4.05 11.13
C THR A 235 12.08 -3.06 10.43
N PHE A 236 11.52 -2.06 9.74
CA PHE A 236 12.31 -0.99 9.12
C PHE A 236 12.99 -0.10 10.15
N LEU A 237 12.31 0.25 11.24
CA LEU A 237 12.88 1.03 12.33
C LEU A 237 14.08 0.30 12.96
N PHE A 238 13.93 -0.99 13.23
CA PHE A 238 15.01 -1.84 13.70
C PHE A 238 16.16 -1.90 12.68
N ALA A 239 15.88 -2.08 11.40
CA ALA A 239 16.90 -2.13 10.34
C ALA A 239 17.66 -0.80 10.19
N VAL A 240 17.02 0.34 10.45
CA VAL A 240 17.63 1.66 10.45
C VAL A 240 18.49 1.89 11.69
N ILE A 241 18.00 1.55 12.88
CA ILE A 241 18.74 1.70 14.15
C ILE A 241 19.99 0.81 14.14
N THR A 242 19.81 -0.49 13.89
CA THR A 242 20.93 -1.46 13.90
C THR A 242 21.86 -1.27 12.70
N GLY A 243 21.33 -0.80 11.56
CA GLY A 243 22.06 -0.79 10.29
C GLY A 243 22.04 -2.14 9.58
N TRP A 244 21.15 -3.05 9.99
CA TRP A 244 21.00 -4.35 9.37
C TRP A 244 20.65 -4.22 7.88
N GLY A 245 21.42 -4.89 7.02
CA GLY A 245 21.25 -4.85 5.56
C GLY A 245 21.76 -3.57 4.88
N ARG A 246 22.67 -2.81 5.53
CA ARG A 246 23.33 -1.67 4.87
C ARG A 246 24.29 -2.20 3.82
N ARG A 247 23.98 -1.94 2.55
CA ARG A 247 24.93 -2.01 1.44
C ARG A 247 25.26 -0.57 1.03
N MET A 248 26.53 -0.30 0.80
CA MET A 248 26.96 0.99 0.27
C MET A 248 26.96 0.93 -1.26
N GLU A 249 26.81 2.08 -1.90
CA GLU A 249 26.76 2.20 -3.36
C GLU A 249 28.02 1.64 -4.05
N ASN A 250 29.17 1.66 -3.36
CA ASN A 250 30.45 1.14 -3.86
C ASN A 250 30.62 -0.40 -3.77
N ASP A 251 29.67 -1.14 -3.20
CA ASP A 251 29.74 -2.61 -3.10
C ASP A 251 29.31 -3.33 -4.39
N THR A 252 28.99 -2.60 -5.46
CA THR A 252 28.80 -3.19 -6.80
C THR A 252 30.10 -3.18 -7.59
N LYS A 253 31.10 -3.92 -7.11
CA LYS A 253 32.03 -4.60 -8.03
C LYS A 253 31.39 -5.93 -8.43
N VAL A 254 30.93 -5.95 -9.68
CA VAL A 254 30.79 -7.10 -10.60
C VAL A 254 30.39 -8.43 -9.95
N LYS A 255 29.16 -8.86 -10.21
CA LYS A 255 28.83 -10.22 -10.67
C LYS A 255 27.45 -10.24 -11.31
#